data_AF-D2ASZ9-F1
#
_entry.id   AF-D2ASZ9-F1
#
_cell.length_a   1.000
_cell.length_b   1.000
_cell.length_c   1.000
_cell.angle_alpha   90.00
_cell.angle_beta   90.00
_cell.angle_gamma   90.00
#
_symmetry.space_group_name_H-M   'P 1'
#
loop_
_entity.id
_entity.type
_entity.pdbx_description
1 polymer ?
#
loop_
_entity_poly.entity_id
_entity_poly.type
_entity_poly.pdbx_seq_one_letter_code
_entity_poly.pdbx_strand_id
1 'polypeptide(L)'
;MTAVVVFGVIAAVSGDGEVVWWLVIRRWWRPLEPGWYVLPLVLLGGMQGWALWQILRGRVAGQDAGPDRRVRRLRRVLYAYLAVQLTYYVVFFLPSPWWVDIARDVGRLALVVLFHRVLDGAPRALRSVALAAGTLGVVGSIGEEVFDELGVRAVEQIFDLAGLLWSLWMALILVAQARDGRWGRGTVWSGAASMLLPFLVMPLALGGFDSFSAPAFTVILGVSGARATFMLVWLARSAHDLAGPHAGAVPRRERPVPGRVSLGRWPLPVAAVVTLFLLPAADHARGPFTSRSDCERARSAVGEYGRHVESRPMTGETAFVCEVRGSDGSPFSQSTPDLALVAYGHRLCGVYTRNDPREIVRVRESSGVDVRGLTYTLDEICPRAAAIVKAAIDAEDREIAEREAEEQRMCDAAPRHRPLIRTESASVRREPLWTDYGSVEAYEEDGENDPFEDGLYELLEKNGLVAALPGHMVIDVHSDVVTCVTTETYRRRPPVETKGWHHVVEVGYRSPTGEIILRDTMGGAELPDLALHGRSGDYRIRVHYAWFPWKGEKRGGQRLLIMAYPGRGDEVVVHRKRTDP
;
A
#
# COMPACT_ATOMS: atom_id res chain seq x y z
N MET A 1 18.47 26.15 15.68
CA MET A 1 18.66 25.38 16.93
C MET A 1 17.87 25.98 18.09
N THR A 2 18.09 27.26 18.46
CA THR A 2 17.34 27.95 19.52
C THR A 2 15.83 27.91 19.30
N ALA A 3 15.35 28.20 18.08
CA ALA A 3 13.93 28.08 17.75
C ALA A 3 13.37 26.67 17.97
N VAL A 4 14.05 25.62 17.51
CA VAL A 4 13.63 24.22 17.70
C VAL A 4 13.55 23.84 19.18
N VAL A 5 14.51 24.27 19.99
CA VAL A 5 14.51 24.00 21.45
C VAL A 5 13.37 24.74 22.14
N VAL A 6 13.18 26.02 21.83
CA VAL A 6 12.10 26.84 22.42
C VAL A 6 10.73 26.29 22.04
N PHE A 7 10.48 26.04 20.76
CA PHE A 7 9.21 25.44 20.31
C PHE A 7 9.05 24.00 20.79
N GLY A 8 10.15 23.27 20.98
CA GLY A 8 10.17 21.95 21.60
C GLY A 8 9.67 21.93 23.04
N VAL A 9 10.15 22.88 23.86
CA VAL A 9 9.69 23.05 25.25
C VAL A 9 8.23 23.50 25.28
N ILE A 10 7.83 24.43 24.40
CA ILE A 10 6.42 24.87 24.28
C ILE A 10 5.53 23.67 23.93
N ALA A 11 5.90 22.89 22.91
CA ALA A 11 5.15 21.71 22.48
C ALA A 11 5.05 20.62 23.55
N ALA A 12 6.12 20.40 24.33
CA ALA A 12 6.11 19.44 25.43
C ALA A 12 5.18 19.87 26.58
N VAL A 13 5.00 21.18 26.78
CA VAL A 13 4.14 21.73 27.83
C VAL A 13 2.69 21.89 27.35
N SER A 14 2.47 22.28 26.09
CA SER A 14 1.13 22.53 25.53
C SER A 14 0.46 21.29 24.94
N GLY A 15 1.22 20.23 24.64
CA GLY A 15 0.76 19.10 23.85
C GLY A 15 0.65 19.39 22.35
N ASP A 16 0.94 20.62 21.91
CA ASP A 16 0.87 21.05 20.52
C ASP A 16 2.26 21.05 19.87
N GLY A 17 2.55 19.96 19.16
CA GLY A 17 3.80 19.77 18.43
C GLY A 17 3.82 20.29 17.00
N GLU A 18 2.77 20.97 16.52
CA GLU A 18 2.62 21.32 15.10
C GLU A 18 3.76 22.22 14.59
N VAL A 19 4.15 23.23 15.39
CA VAL A 19 5.23 24.16 15.01
C VAL A 19 6.59 23.45 14.94
N VAL A 20 6.86 22.53 15.88
CA VAL A 20 8.11 21.74 15.89
C VAL A 20 8.14 20.78 14.72
N TRP A 21 7.01 20.14 14.42
CA TRP A 21 6.85 19.27 13.26
C TRP A 21 7.11 20.01 11.96
N TRP A 22 6.50 21.18 11.76
CA TRP A 22 6.73 22.02 10.59
C TRP A 22 8.18 22.48 10.46
N LEU A 23 8.81 22.86 11.57
CA LEU A 23 10.20 23.29 11.57
C LEU A 23 11.19 22.16 11.21
N VAL A 24 10.90 20.92 11.60
CA VAL A 24 11.84 19.79 11.50
C VAL A 24 11.57 18.90 10.28
N ILE A 25 10.31 18.57 10.01
CA ILE A 25 9.90 17.61 8.96
C ILE A 25 9.39 18.31 7.70
N ARG A 26 8.91 19.56 7.79
CA ARG A 26 8.41 20.37 6.65
C ARG A 26 7.34 19.67 5.77
N ARG A 27 6.66 18.63 6.28
CA ARG A 27 5.63 17.87 5.56
C ARG A 27 4.23 18.25 6.05
N TRP A 28 3.28 18.32 5.12
CA TRP A 28 1.89 18.76 5.37
C TRP A 28 1.03 17.71 6.10
N TRP A 29 1.58 16.53 6.38
CA TRP A 29 0.84 15.44 7.02
C TRP A 29 0.86 15.59 8.54
N ARG A 30 -0.31 15.52 9.17
CA ARG A 30 -0.47 15.64 10.62
C ARG A 30 -0.22 14.27 11.28
N PRO A 31 0.65 14.15 12.30
CA PRO A 31 0.65 12.97 13.16
C PRO A 31 -0.67 12.88 13.92
N LEU A 32 -1.24 11.67 14.02
CA LEU A 32 -2.58 11.41 14.54
C LEU A 32 -2.69 11.48 16.07
N GLU A 33 -1.57 11.43 16.82
CA GLU A 33 -1.62 11.38 18.30
C GLU A 33 -0.58 12.29 18.99
N PRO A 34 -1.01 13.35 19.70
CA PRO A 34 -0.14 14.35 20.29
C PRO A 34 0.71 13.83 21.46
N GLY A 35 2.00 14.23 21.51
CA GLY A 35 2.80 14.25 22.75
C GLY A 35 4.17 13.55 22.70
N TRP A 36 4.22 12.26 22.38
CA TRP A 36 5.47 11.48 22.53
C TRP A 36 6.54 11.79 21.46
N TYR A 37 6.12 12.25 20.27
CA TYR A 37 7.02 12.53 19.16
C TYR A 37 7.81 13.85 19.31
N VAL A 38 7.44 14.73 20.25
CA VAL A 38 8.08 16.03 20.44
C VAL A 38 9.56 15.87 20.79
N LEU A 39 9.90 14.96 21.70
CA LEU A 39 11.30 14.72 22.10
C LEU A 39 12.17 14.22 20.93
N PRO A 40 11.78 13.18 20.16
CA PRO A 40 12.48 12.79 18.93
C PRO A 40 12.67 13.94 17.93
N LEU A 41 11.67 14.79 17.72
CA LEU A 41 11.78 15.92 16.79
C LEU A 41 12.74 16.99 17.28
N VAL A 42 12.74 17.30 18.58
CA VAL A 42 13.69 18.26 19.17
C VAL A 42 15.12 17.75 19.03
N LEU A 43 15.34 16.45 19.29
CA LEU A 43 16.64 15.81 19.09
C LEU A 43 17.06 15.87 17.62
N LEU A 44 16.14 15.56 16.70
CA LEU A 44 16.38 15.60 15.26
C LEU A 44 16.73 17.03 14.79
N GLY A 45 15.96 18.04 15.18
CA GLY A 45 16.23 19.43 14.81
C GLY A 45 17.47 20.02 15.48
N GLY A 46 17.81 19.56 16.70
CA GLY A 46 19.09 19.85 17.35
C GLY A 46 20.26 19.29 16.55
N MET A 47 20.15 18.03 16.11
CA MET A 47 21.14 17.36 15.28
C MET A 47 21.26 17.98 13.88
N GLN A 48 20.15 18.37 13.24
CA GLN A 48 20.17 19.14 11.98
C GLN A 48 20.88 20.49 12.15
N GLY A 49 20.62 21.20 13.25
CA GLY A 49 21.30 22.45 13.58
C GLY A 49 22.81 22.27 13.77
N TRP A 50 23.22 21.22 14.47
CA TRP A 50 24.63 20.83 14.61
C TRP A 50 25.25 20.47 13.26
N ALA A 51 24.55 19.71 12.42
CA ALA A 51 25.03 19.32 11.10
C ALA A 51 25.24 20.52 10.19
N LEU A 52 24.29 21.45 10.15
CA LEU A 52 24.43 22.71 9.41
C LEU A 52 25.66 23.50 9.88
N TRP A 53 25.89 23.56 11.18
CA TRP A 53 27.10 24.19 11.72
C TRP A 53 28.38 23.47 11.25
N GLN A 54 28.41 22.13 11.22
CA GLN A 54 29.55 21.37 10.69
C GLN A 54 29.79 21.62 9.20
N ILE A 55 28.71 21.75 8.42
CA ILE A 55 28.75 22.04 6.99
C ILE A 55 29.29 23.46 6.73
N LEU A 56 28.85 24.45 7.52
CA LEU A 56 29.19 25.87 7.33
C LEU A 56 30.50 26.30 7.98
N ARG A 57 31.09 25.51 8.88
CA ARG A 57 32.33 25.86 9.61
C ARG A 57 33.51 26.23 8.70
N GLY A 58 33.46 25.82 7.43
CA GLY A 58 34.42 26.22 6.41
C GLY A 58 35.82 25.63 6.63
N ARG A 59 36.77 26.11 5.83
CA ARG A 59 38.16 25.65 5.83
C ARG A 59 38.88 26.11 7.10
N VAL A 60 39.70 25.24 7.69
CA VAL A 60 40.68 25.65 8.71
C VAL A 60 41.75 26.52 8.04
N ALA A 61 41.83 27.80 8.42
CA ALA A 61 42.80 28.74 7.87
C ALA A 61 44.24 28.29 8.20
N GLY A 62 45.04 28.00 7.16
CA GLY A 62 46.43 27.53 7.28
C GLY A 62 47.02 27.10 5.94
N GLN A 63 48.29 27.43 5.73
CA GLN A 63 49.06 27.52 4.46
C GLN A 63 48.77 26.50 3.33
N ASP A 64 48.75 27.05 2.11
CA ASP A 64 48.53 26.39 0.82
C ASP A 64 49.80 25.68 0.30
N ALA A 65 50.06 24.47 0.76
CA ALA A 65 50.77 23.53 -0.11
C ALA A 65 49.78 23.10 -1.21
N GLY A 66 50.01 23.53 -2.45
CA GLY A 66 49.09 23.32 -3.58
C GLY A 66 48.64 21.85 -3.69
N PRO A 67 47.37 21.52 -3.42
CA PRO A 67 46.94 20.14 -3.36
C PRO A 67 46.98 19.47 -4.73
N ASP A 68 47.30 18.18 -4.74
CA ASP A 68 47.26 17.32 -5.94
C ASP A 68 45.94 17.54 -6.71
N ARG A 69 46.02 17.53 -8.05
CA ARG A 69 44.89 17.73 -8.96
C ARG A 69 43.75 16.75 -8.66
N ARG A 70 44.06 15.51 -8.25
CA ARG A 70 43.05 14.49 -7.88
C ARG A 70 42.28 14.88 -6.62
N VAL A 71 42.99 15.34 -5.59
CA VAL A 71 42.38 15.83 -4.33
C VAL A 71 41.48 17.04 -4.59
N ARG A 72 41.92 17.99 -5.43
CA ARG A 72 41.10 19.15 -5.81
C ARG A 72 39.81 18.74 -6.52
N ARG A 73 39.87 17.74 -7.41
CA ARG A 73 38.68 17.22 -8.11
C ARG A 73 37.72 16.54 -7.14
N LEU A 74 38.20 15.64 -6.29
CA LEU A 74 37.37 14.96 -5.28
C LEU A 74 36.68 15.99 -4.37
N ARG A 75 37.41 17.00 -3.91
CA ARG A 75 36.83 18.07 -3.08
C ARG A 75 35.70 18.83 -3.78
N ARG A 76 35.89 19.20 -5.05
CA ARG A 76 34.85 19.90 -5.84
C ARG A 76 33.61 19.02 -6.00
N VAL A 77 33.79 17.73 -6.30
CA VAL A 77 32.68 16.79 -6.43
C VAL A 77 31.97 16.56 -5.10
N LEU A 78 32.69 16.48 -3.97
CA LEU A 78 32.07 16.39 -2.64
C LEU A 78 31.20 17.61 -2.32
N TYR A 79 31.66 18.83 -2.62
CA TYR A 79 30.85 20.03 -2.42
C TYR A 79 29.66 20.13 -3.38
N ALA A 80 29.86 19.79 -4.67
CA ALA A 80 28.77 19.78 -5.64
C ALA A 80 27.70 18.76 -5.25
N TYR A 81 28.11 17.55 -4.87
CA TYR A 81 27.20 16.50 -4.41
C TYR A 81 26.49 16.90 -3.11
N LEU A 82 27.21 17.49 -2.15
CA LEU A 82 26.63 18.05 -0.93
C LEU A 82 25.59 19.14 -1.24
N ALA A 83 25.86 20.03 -2.19
CA ALA A 83 24.93 21.08 -2.59
C ALA A 83 23.66 20.48 -3.22
N VAL A 84 23.78 19.52 -4.14
CA VAL A 84 22.64 18.79 -4.72
C VAL A 84 21.82 18.11 -3.62
N GLN A 85 22.49 17.42 -2.68
CA GLN A 85 21.83 16.75 -1.57
C GLN A 85 21.15 17.71 -0.61
N LEU A 86 21.75 18.86 -0.30
CA LEU A 86 21.13 19.90 0.52
C LEU A 86 19.92 20.53 -0.17
N THR A 87 20.03 20.84 -1.46
CA THR A 87 18.89 21.35 -2.24
C THR A 87 17.74 20.36 -2.20
N TYR A 88 18.00 19.07 -2.40
CA TYR A 88 16.96 18.05 -2.32
C TYR A 88 16.39 17.93 -0.90
N TYR A 89 17.27 17.80 0.11
CA TYR A 89 16.90 17.66 1.51
C TYR A 89 16.19 18.90 2.10
N VAL A 90 16.31 20.09 1.50
CA VAL A 90 15.76 21.34 2.06
C VAL A 90 14.60 21.88 1.20
N VAL A 91 14.69 21.74 -0.12
CA VAL A 91 13.81 22.41 -1.11
C VAL A 91 12.85 21.42 -1.77
N PHE A 92 13.28 20.21 -2.10
CA PHE A 92 12.48 19.24 -2.85
C PHE A 92 12.11 18.05 -1.95
N PHE A 93 11.10 18.26 -1.11
CA PHE A 93 10.35 17.16 -0.47
C PHE A 93 9.18 16.66 -1.34
N LEU A 94 9.16 17.07 -2.62
CA LEU A 94 8.24 16.58 -3.64
C LEU A 94 8.81 15.32 -4.29
N PRO A 95 7.97 14.48 -4.94
CA PRO A 95 8.47 13.38 -5.76
C PRO A 95 9.56 13.92 -6.71
N SER A 96 10.79 13.40 -6.62
CA SER A 96 11.79 13.76 -7.62
C SER A 96 11.32 13.22 -8.96
N PRO A 97 11.39 14.01 -10.03
CA PRO A 97 11.46 13.44 -11.35
C PRO A 97 12.62 12.43 -11.40
N TRP A 98 12.39 11.24 -11.96
CA TRP A 98 13.38 10.14 -12.01
C TRP A 98 14.76 10.57 -12.54
N TRP A 99 14.82 11.52 -13.49
CA TRP A 99 16.09 12.02 -14.03
C TRP A 99 16.97 12.74 -12.99
N VAL A 100 16.37 13.29 -11.91
CA VAL A 100 17.11 13.89 -10.79
C VAL A 100 17.87 12.81 -10.03
N ASP A 101 17.25 11.65 -9.84
CA ASP A 101 17.84 10.54 -9.10
C ASP A 101 18.99 9.90 -9.92
N ILE A 102 18.83 9.78 -11.24
CA ILE A 102 19.94 9.44 -12.15
C ILE A 102 21.10 10.44 -12.03
N ALA A 103 20.82 11.75 -12.05
CA ALA A 103 21.86 12.76 -11.92
C ALA A 103 22.60 12.67 -10.57
N ARG A 104 21.88 12.34 -9.50
CA ARG A 104 22.46 12.06 -8.18
C ARG A 104 23.35 10.81 -8.23
N ASP A 105 22.93 9.77 -8.91
CA ASP A 105 23.70 8.53 -9.05
C ASP A 105 24.96 8.68 -9.89
N VAL A 106 24.92 9.50 -10.95
CA VAL A 106 26.12 9.93 -11.68
C VAL A 106 27.10 10.64 -10.73
N GLY A 107 26.59 11.49 -9.83
CA GLY A 107 27.38 12.11 -8.77
C GLY A 107 28.02 11.09 -7.82
N ARG A 108 27.27 10.05 -7.41
CA ARG A 108 27.79 8.95 -6.59
C ARG A 108 28.89 8.17 -7.31
N LEU A 109 28.71 7.84 -8.59
CA LEU A 109 29.70 7.14 -9.40
C LEU A 109 31.00 7.95 -9.49
N ALA A 110 30.89 9.27 -9.69
CA ALA A 110 32.05 10.16 -9.70
C ALA A 110 32.80 10.13 -8.36
N LEU A 111 32.08 10.10 -7.23
CA LEU A 111 32.69 9.96 -5.90
C LEU A 111 33.41 8.61 -5.75
N VAL A 112 32.78 7.50 -6.14
CA VAL A 112 33.37 6.16 -6.09
C VAL A 112 34.72 6.13 -6.82
N VAL A 113 34.76 6.63 -8.07
CA VAL A 113 35.98 6.66 -8.89
C VAL A 113 37.04 7.59 -8.31
N LEU A 114 36.65 8.76 -7.81
CA LEU A 114 37.61 9.74 -7.27
C LEU A 114 38.17 9.30 -5.91
N PHE A 115 37.36 8.69 -5.04
CA PHE A 115 37.85 8.09 -3.79
C PHE A 115 38.83 6.97 -4.07
N HIS A 116 38.51 6.07 -5.02
CA HIS A 116 39.43 5.02 -5.44
C HIS A 116 40.79 5.60 -5.86
N ARG A 117 40.82 6.75 -6.56
CA ARG A 117 42.05 7.41 -7.02
C ARG A 117 42.80 8.22 -5.96
N VAL A 118 42.13 8.69 -4.91
CA VAL A 118 42.75 9.55 -3.87
C VAL A 118 43.28 8.73 -2.70
N LEU A 119 42.66 7.59 -2.41
CA LEU A 119 43.03 6.68 -1.31
C LEU A 119 44.25 5.81 -1.66
N ASP A 120 45.34 6.44 -2.11
CA ASP A 120 46.54 5.73 -2.55
C ASP A 120 47.29 5.02 -1.40
N GLY A 121 47.06 5.42 -0.14
CA GLY A 121 47.63 4.76 1.04
C GLY A 121 46.95 3.44 1.44
N ALA A 122 45.80 3.10 0.86
CA ALA A 122 45.08 1.87 1.18
C ALA A 122 45.57 0.66 0.35
N PRO A 123 45.45 -0.58 0.88
CA PRO A 123 45.79 -1.79 0.13
C PRO A 123 45.04 -1.86 -1.21
N ARG A 124 45.74 -2.27 -2.29
CA ARG A 124 45.16 -2.35 -3.65
C ARG A 124 43.88 -3.19 -3.69
N ALA A 125 43.86 -4.34 -3.01
CA ALA A 125 42.68 -5.19 -2.94
C ALA A 125 41.47 -4.46 -2.34
N LEU A 126 41.65 -3.74 -1.22
CA LEU A 126 40.58 -2.97 -0.58
C LEU A 126 40.01 -1.92 -1.54
N ARG A 127 40.87 -1.21 -2.26
CA ARG A 127 40.49 -0.17 -3.22
C ARG A 127 39.73 -0.74 -4.42
N SER A 128 40.14 -1.89 -4.93
CA SER A 128 39.48 -2.54 -6.07
C SER A 128 38.12 -3.11 -5.68
N VAL A 129 38.01 -3.76 -4.50
CA VAL A 129 36.73 -4.25 -4.00
C VAL A 129 35.77 -3.10 -3.71
N ALA A 130 36.26 -2.00 -3.11
CA ALA A 130 35.45 -0.80 -2.93
C ALA A 130 34.97 -0.26 -4.30
N LEU A 131 35.87 -0.08 -5.27
CA LEU A 131 35.48 0.39 -6.60
C LEU A 131 34.39 -0.49 -7.22
N ALA A 132 34.55 -1.82 -7.21
CA ALA A 132 33.58 -2.75 -7.75
C ALA A 132 32.22 -2.67 -7.03
N ALA A 133 32.22 -2.74 -5.69
CA ALA A 133 31.00 -2.66 -4.89
C ALA A 133 30.25 -1.32 -5.10
N GLY A 134 30.98 -0.21 -5.11
CA GLY A 134 30.40 1.11 -5.32
C GLY A 134 29.83 1.29 -6.73
N THR A 135 30.54 0.83 -7.76
CA THR A 135 30.06 0.89 -9.14
C THR A 135 28.84 0.01 -9.36
N LEU A 136 28.86 -1.25 -8.90
CA LEU A 136 27.71 -2.14 -9.01
C LEU A 136 26.50 -1.62 -8.24
N GLY A 137 26.71 -1.07 -7.03
CA GLY A 137 25.63 -0.46 -6.25
C GLY A 137 24.97 0.73 -6.99
N VAL A 138 25.77 1.60 -7.62
CA VAL A 138 25.23 2.73 -8.39
C VAL A 138 24.55 2.29 -9.68
N VAL A 139 25.14 1.33 -10.42
CA VAL A 139 24.52 0.79 -11.63
C VAL A 139 23.19 0.08 -11.31
N GLY A 140 23.13 -0.64 -10.19
CA GLY A 140 21.90 -1.26 -9.70
C GLY A 140 20.82 -0.22 -9.39
N SER A 141 21.17 0.85 -8.67
CA SER A 141 20.27 1.97 -8.34
C SER A 141 19.71 2.65 -9.61
N ILE A 142 20.56 2.95 -10.60
CA ILE A 142 20.10 3.51 -11.89
C ILE A 142 19.18 2.52 -12.62
N GLY A 143 19.50 1.22 -12.58
CA GLY A 143 18.67 0.18 -13.17
C GLY A 143 17.27 0.17 -12.56
N GLU A 144 17.19 0.12 -11.23
CA GLU A 144 15.93 0.16 -10.47
C GLU A 144 15.06 1.35 -10.89
N GLU A 145 15.62 2.57 -10.91
CA GLU A 145 14.89 3.79 -11.31
C GLU A 145 14.38 3.73 -12.76
N VAL A 146 15.17 3.20 -13.69
CA VAL A 146 14.78 3.11 -15.10
C VAL A 146 13.72 2.02 -15.32
N PHE A 147 13.82 0.88 -14.63
CA PHE A 147 12.87 -0.21 -14.80
C PHE A 147 11.53 0.05 -14.12
N ASP A 148 11.52 0.78 -12.99
CA ASP A 148 10.30 1.25 -12.34
C ASP A 148 9.49 2.18 -13.27
N GLU A 149 10.16 3.15 -13.89
CA GLU A 149 9.53 4.05 -14.87
C GLU A 149 9.02 3.30 -16.12
N LEU A 150 9.68 2.20 -16.51
CA LEU A 150 9.27 1.35 -17.62
C LEU A 150 8.22 0.29 -17.23
N GLY A 151 7.82 0.19 -15.97
CA GLY A 151 6.82 -0.76 -15.47
C GLY A 151 7.25 -2.24 -15.50
N VAL A 152 8.57 -2.53 -15.50
CA VAL A 152 9.09 -3.89 -15.64
C VAL A 152 9.38 -4.52 -14.27
N ARG A 153 8.34 -5.06 -13.62
CA ARG A 153 8.43 -5.65 -12.26
C ARG A 153 9.35 -6.87 -12.13
N ALA A 154 9.63 -7.57 -13.23
CA ALA A 154 10.39 -8.84 -13.20
C ALA A 154 11.85 -8.69 -12.74
N VAL A 155 12.37 -7.46 -12.62
CA VAL A 155 13.78 -7.19 -12.32
C VAL A 155 13.99 -6.59 -10.92
N GLU A 156 12.94 -6.25 -10.18
CA GLU A 156 13.02 -5.60 -8.87
C GLU A 156 13.86 -6.41 -7.86
N GLN A 157 13.67 -7.73 -7.82
CA GLN A 157 14.45 -8.63 -6.93
C GLN A 157 15.95 -8.67 -7.24
N ILE A 158 16.37 -8.36 -8.47
CA ILE A 158 17.78 -8.34 -8.86
C ILE A 158 18.45 -7.07 -8.31
N PHE A 159 17.70 -5.98 -8.16
CA PHE A 159 18.21 -4.68 -7.72
C PHE A 159 18.18 -4.45 -6.20
N ASP A 160 17.47 -5.28 -5.43
CA ASP A 160 17.52 -5.27 -3.95
C ASP A 160 18.96 -5.37 -3.38
N LEU A 161 19.90 -5.95 -4.14
CA LEU A 161 21.30 -6.04 -3.77
C LEU A 161 22.06 -4.69 -3.84
N ALA A 162 21.55 -3.70 -4.56
CA ALA A 162 22.20 -2.41 -4.77
C ALA A 162 22.44 -1.68 -3.43
N GLY A 163 21.47 -1.71 -2.53
CA GLY A 163 21.58 -1.13 -1.18
C GLY A 163 22.67 -1.79 -0.32
N LEU A 164 22.81 -3.11 -0.43
CA LEU A 164 23.86 -3.87 0.27
C LEU A 164 25.24 -3.55 -0.29
N LEU A 165 25.37 -3.50 -1.62
CA LEU A 165 26.62 -3.15 -2.30
C LEU A 165 27.07 -1.72 -1.99
N TRP A 166 26.14 -0.76 -1.92
CA TRP A 166 26.42 0.60 -1.49
C TRP A 166 26.88 0.67 -0.02
N SER A 167 26.25 -0.10 0.86
CA SER A 167 26.63 -0.18 2.28
C SER A 167 28.02 -0.79 2.45
N LEU A 168 28.32 -1.84 1.69
CA LEU A 168 29.66 -2.43 1.61
C LEU A 168 30.70 -1.41 1.11
N TRP A 169 30.40 -0.67 0.04
CA TRP A 169 31.27 0.40 -0.44
C TRP A 169 31.57 1.44 0.64
N MET A 170 30.54 1.95 1.33
CA MET A 170 30.71 2.92 2.42
C MET A 170 31.61 2.36 3.53
N ALA A 171 31.38 1.13 3.97
CA ALA A 171 32.22 0.49 4.99
C ALA A 171 33.70 0.45 4.58
N LEU A 172 33.98 0.03 3.33
CA LEU A 172 35.34 -0.09 2.81
C LEU A 172 36.03 1.29 2.67
N ILE A 173 35.29 2.31 2.24
CA ILE A 173 35.80 3.69 2.16
C ILE A 173 36.12 4.24 3.55
N LEU A 174 35.28 4.01 4.55
CA LEU A 174 35.55 4.48 5.91
C LEU A 174 36.80 3.83 6.51
N VAL A 175 36.99 2.52 6.27
CA VAL A 175 38.22 1.81 6.65
C VAL A 175 39.45 2.39 5.93
N ALA A 176 39.32 2.70 4.63
CA ALA A 176 40.40 3.30 3.86
C ALA A 176 40.73 4.73 4.35
N GLN A 177 39.71 5.57 4.60
CA GLN A 177 39.86 6.92 5.15
C GLN A 177 40.56 6.92 6.51
N ALA A 178 40.17 5.98 7.39
CA ALA A 178 40.78 5.83 8.71
C ALA A 178 42.28 5.47 8.64
N ARG A 179 42.69 4.73 7.61
CA ARG A 179 44.08 4.31 7.39
C ARG A 179 44.94 5.36 6.69
N ASP A 180 44.34 6.15 5.80
CA ASP A 180 45.06 7.13 4.98
C ASP A 180 45.58 8.33 5.81
N GLY A 181 44.93 8.64 6.93
CA GLY A 181 45.38 9.65 7.89
C GLY A 181 45.12 11.09 7.46
N ARG A 182 44.65 11.34 6.22
CA ARG A 182 44.15 12.65 5.77
C ARG A 182 42.80 13.02 6.40
N TRP A 183 41.97 12.04 6.72
CA TRP A 183 40.64 12.25 7.30
C TRP A 183 40.70 12.23 8.82
N GLY A 184 40.04 13.21 9.44
CA GLY A 184 39.89 13.27 10.88
C GLY A 184 38.98 12.14 11.40
N ARG A 185 39.18 11.74 12.66
CA ARG A 185 38.35 10.72 13.32
C ARG A 185 36.87 11.09 13.31
N GLY A 186 36.54 12.37 13.50
CA GLY A 186 35.16 12.85 13.47
C GLY A 186 34.48 12.63 12.11
N THR A 187 35.24 12.72 11.02
CA THR A 187 34.73 12.49 9.67
C THR A 187 34.42 11.01 9.47
N VAL A 188 35.37 10.13 9.78
CA VAL A 188 35.13 8.68 9.71
C VAL A 188 33.94 8.28 10.60
N TRP A 189 33.84 8.84 11.80
CA TRP A 189 32.74 8.53 12.72
C TRP A 189 31.38 9.00 12.18
N SER A 190 31.28 10.20 11.58
CA SER A 190 30.01 10.64 10.98
C SER A 190 29.57 9.73 9.83
N GLY A 191 30.51 9.22 9.02
CA GLY A 191 30.17 8.27 7.96
C GLY A 191 29.80 6.89 8.50
N ALA A 192 30.43 6.43 9.58
CA ALA A 192 30.05 5.19 10.25
C ALA A 192 28.65 5.29 10.89
N ALA A 193 28.35 6.44 11.51
CA ALA A 193 27.04 6.71 12.10
C ALA A 193 25.92 6.71 11.05
N SER A 194 26.12 7.33 9.87
CA SER A 194 25.10 7.28 8.80
C SER A 194 24.84 5.87 8.28
N MET A 195 25.88 5.01 8.25
CA MET A 195 25.76 3.63 7.80
C MET A 195 25.07 2.74 8.84
N LEU A 196 25.43 2.85 10.12
CA LEU A 196 24.99 1.92 11.18
C LEU A 196 23.62 2.25 11.75
N LEU A 197 23.20 3.52 11.74
CA LEU A 197 21.97 3.96 12.38
C LEU A 197 20.70 3.20 11.91
N PRO A 198 20.49 2.94 10.61
CA PRO A 198 19.33 2.18 10.15
C PRO A 198 19.30 0.75 10.69
N PHE A 199 20.44 0.07 10.73
CA PHE A 199 20.53 -1.31 11.21
C PHE A 199 20.33 -1.42 12.71
N LEU A 200 20.66 -0.37 13.47
CA LEU A 200 20.44 -0.35 14.91
C LEU A 200 18.99 -0.04 15.25
N VAL A 201 18.35 0.88 14.53
CA VAL A 201 17.03 1.37 14.90
C VAL A 201 15.88 0.62 14.21
N MET A 202 16.07 0.11 13.00
CA MET A 202 15.00 -0.62 12.29
C MET A 202 14.52 -1.88 13.03
N PRO A 203 15.40 -2.76 13.54
CA PRO A 203 14.94 -3.93 14.29
C PRO A 203 14.19 -3.56 15.58
N LEU A 204 14.59 -2.46 16.23
CA LEU A 204 13.90 -1.95 17.41
C LEU A 204 12.52 -1.37 17.06
N ALA A 205 12.42 -0.68 15.93
CA ALA A 205 11.14 -0.16 15.42
C ALA A 205 10.20 -1.30 15.00
N LEU A 206 10.70 -2.31 14.28
CA LEU A 206 9.87 -3.43 13.80
C LEU A 206 9.53 -4.43 14.90
N GLY A 207 10.40 -4.64 15.89
CA GLY A 207 10.15 -5.56 17.01
C GLY A 207 9.37 -4.96 18.18
N GLY A 208 9.26 -3.63 18.25
CA GLY A 208 8.56 -2.92 19.32
C GLY A 208 7.13 -2.51 19.01
N PHE A 209 6.70 -2.60 17.74
CA PHE A 209 5.36 -2.23 17.31
C PHE A 209 4.74 -3.38 16.52
N ASP A 210 3.58 -3.88 16.98
CA ASP A 210 2.89 -5.04 16.38
C ASP A 210 2.35 -4.78 14.96
N SER A 211 2.59 -3.61 14.35
CA SER A 211 2.15 -3.22 13.00
C SER A 211 2.87 -1.96 12.50
N PHE A 212 2.72 -1.61 11.22
CA PHE A 212 3.04 -0.30 10.60
C PHE A 212 2.17 0.84 11.18
N SER A 213 2.23 0.99 12.50
CA SER A 213 1.54 2.02 13.25
C SER A 213 2.20 3.38 13.02
N ALA A 214 1.46 4.46 13.27
CA ALA A 214 1.99 5.83 13.18
C ALA A 214 3.30 6.04 13.98
N PRO A 215 3.52 5.39 15.14
CA PRO A 215 4.80 5.42 15.84
C PRO A 215 5.97 4.79 15.08
N ALA A 216 5.80 3.59 14.53
CA ALA A 216 6.83 2.92 13.75
C ALA A 216 7.26 3.78 12.56
N PHE A 217 6.28 4.35 11.84
CA PHE A 217 6.53 5.25 10.72
C PHE A 217 7.32 6.51 11.13
N THR A 218 6.97 7.13 12.25
CA THR A 218 7.67 8.31 12.76
C THR A 218 9.12 8.01 13.14
N VAL A 219 9.38 6.84 13.76
CA VAL A 219 10.74 6.38 14.07
C VAL A 219 11.53 6.13 12.78
N ILE A 220 10.93 5.46 11.79
CA ILE A 220 11.55 5.22 10.48
C ILE A 220 11.96 6.54 9.80
N LEU A 221 11.06 7.53 9.79
CA LEU A 221 11.34 8.85 9.25
C LEU A 221 12.46 9.56 10.02
N GLY A 222 12.42 9.53 11.36
CA GLY A 222 13.45 10.14 12.20
C GLY A 222 14.83 9.55 11.95
N VAL A 223 14.92 8.21 11.85
CA VAL A 223 16.15 7.47 11.55
C VAL A 223 16.66 7.79 10.15
N SER A 224 15.76 7.86 9.17
CA SER A 224 16.11 8.19 7.78
C SER A 224 16.63 9.62 7.68
N GLY A 225 15.96 10.57 8.33
CA GLY A 225 16.41 11.96 8.44
C GLY A 225 17.77 12.07 9.15
N ALA A 226 18.01 11.26 10.18
CA ALA A 226 19.27 11.23 10.89
C ALA A 226 20.42 10.64 10.07
N ARG A 227 20.18 9.52 9.38
CA ARG A 227 21.10 8.94 8.38
C ARG A 227 21.52 9.99 7.35
N ALA A 228 20.54 10.67 6.75
CA ALA A 228 20.78 11.69 5.73
C ALA A 228 21.65 12.84 6.29
N THR A 229 21.32 13.31 7.49
CA THR A 229 22.07 14.37 8.19
C THR A 229 23.53 13.99 8.42
N PHE A 230 23.80 12.79 8.95
CA PHE A 230 25.17 12.31 9.16
C PHE A 230 25.93 12.13 7.83
N MET A 231 25.24 11.71 6.77
CA MET A 231 25.84 11.61 5.43
C MET A 231 26.26 12.98 4.89
N LEU A 232 25.42 14.03 5.05
CA LEU A 232 25.76 15.40 4.66
C LEU A 232 26.99 15.92 5.44
N VAL A 233 27.04 15.65 6.74
CA VAL A 233 28.19 15.99 7.59
C VAL A 233 29.45 15.25 7.13
N TRP A 234 29.35 13.96 6.81
CA TRP A 234 30.47 13.18 6.30
C TRP A 234 31.01 13.74 4.98
N LEU A 235 30.13 14.12 4.04
CA LEU A 235 30.50 14.74 2.77
C LEU A 235 31.24 16.07 2.98
N ALA A 236 30.65 16.97 3.78
CA ALA A 236 31.23 18.28 4.07
C ALA A 236 32.58 18.17 4.76
N ARG A 237 32.66 17.35 5.81
CA ARG A 237 33.90 17.15 6.56
C ARG A 237 34.97 16.45 5.74
N SER A 238 34.61 15.50 4.89
CA SER A 238 35.55 14.89 3.93
C SER A 238 36.13 15.93 2.98
N ALA A 239 35.33 16.90 2.53
CA ALA A 239 35.82 18.00 1.70
C ALA A 239 36.73 18.98 2.48
N HIS A 240 36.40 19.27 3.74
CA HIS A 240 37.20 20.11 4.64
C HIS A 240 38.54 19.47 4.98
N ASP A 241 38.56 18.20 5.36
CA ASP A 241 39.77 17.47 5.73
C ASP A 241 40.76 17.37 4.55
N LEU A 242 40.24 17.16 3.32
CA LEU A 242 41.05 17.20 2.10
C LEU A 242 41.66 18.58 1.79
N ALA A 243 41.19 19.65 2.43
CA ALA A 243 41.75 20.99 2.33
C ALA A 243 42.76 21.31 3.44
N GLY A 244 42.87 20.44 4.46
CA GLY A 244 43.79 20.60 5.58
C GLY A 244 45.24 20.22 5.22
N PRO A 245 46.23 20.74 5.96
CA PRO A 245 47.61 20.33 5.78
C PRO A 245 47.75 18.83 6.02
N HIS A 246 48.45 18.14 5.12
CA HIS A 246 48.78 16.74 5.30
C HIS A 246 49.56 16.55 6.59
N ALA A 247 49.01 15.79 7.55
CA ALA A 247 49.72 15.43 8.77
C ALA A 247 51.04 14.68 8.50
N GLY A 248 51.25 14.17 7.27
CA GLY A 248 52.49 13.53 6.82
C GLY A 248 53.64 14.48 6.44
N ALA A 249 53.43 15.80 6.37
CA ALA A 249 54.50 16.76 6.07
C ALA A 249 55.23 17.28 7.32
N VAL A 250 54.74 16.96 8.52
CA VAL A 250 55.55 17.09 9.73
C VAL A 250 56.50 15.88 9.70
N PRO A 251 57.83 16.06 9.53
CA PRO A 251 58.76 14.96 9.64
C PRO A 251 58.45 14.27 10.95
N ARG A 252 58.06 13.01 10.85
CA ARG A 252 57.66 12.17 11.97
C ARG A 252 58.89 12.08 12.86
N ARG A 253 59.02 13.05 13.78
CA ARG A 253 60.12 13.18 14.75
C ARG A 253 60.37 11.78 15.24
N GLU A 254 61.54 11.23 14.91
CA GLU A 254 61.92 9.84 15.13
C GLU A 254 61.51 9.47 16.55
N ARG A 255 60.30 8.93 16.70
CA ARG A 255 59.84 8.41 17.95
C ARG A 255 60.64 7.13 18.07
N PRO A 256 61.46 6.98 19.13
CA PRO A 256 62.28 5.78 19.31
C PRO A 256 61.37 4.58 19.09
N VAL A 257 61.77 3.73 18.14
CA VAL A 257 61.02 2.58 17.64
C VAL A 257 60.30 1.92 18.82
N PRO A 258 58.99 2.14 19.00
CA PRO A 258 58.25 1.40 19.99
C PRO A 258 58.20 -0.01 19.41
N GLY A 259 58.86 -0.95 20.08
CA GLY A 259 58.94 -2.35 19.66
C GLY A 259 57.56 -2.82 19.23
N ARG A 260 57.49 -3.46 18.05
CA ARG A 260 56.32 -4.13 17.45
C ARG A 260 55.07 -3.95 18.31
N VAL A 261 54.44 -2.78 18.22
CA VAL A 261 53.10 -2.60 18.77
C VAL A 261 52.27 -3.58 17.98
N SER A 262 51.86 -4.67 18.64
CA SER A 262 51.01 -5.67 18.03
C SER A 262 49.81 -4.95 17.41
N LEU A 263 49.18 -5.58 16.43
CA LEU A 263 47.83 -5.25 15.98
C LEU A 263 46.80 -5.49 17.11
N GLY A 264 47.14 -5.11 18.35
CA GLY A 264 46.30 -5.10 19.53
C GLY A 264 45.22 -4.05 19.35
N ARG A 265 44.00 -4.55 19.14
CA ARG A 265 42.75 -3.90 19.53
C ARG A 265 42.50 -2.55 18.86
N TRP A 266 42.45 -2.53 17.54
CA TRP A 266 41.33 -1.87 16.87
C TRP A 266 40.28 -2.94 16.54
N PRO A 267 39.00 -2.62 16.73
CA PRO A 267 38.20 -3.51 17.52
C PRO A 267 37.65 -4.60 16.58
N LEU A 268 37.92 -5.85 16.94
CA LEU A 268 37.23 -7.06 16.49
C LEU A 268 35.68 -7.00 16.50
N PRO A 269 34.96 -6.08 17.19
CA PRO A 269 33.53 -5.92 17.04
C PRO A 269 33.09 -5.60 15.61
N VAL A 270 33.89 -4.96 14.75
CA VAL A 270 33.36 -4.65 13.39
C VAL A 270 33.25 -5.90 12.52
N ALA A 271 34.25 -6.79 12.59
CA ALA A 271 34.18 -8.08 11.92
C ALA A 271 33.16 -9.01 12.61
N ALA A 272 33.16 -9.06 13.94
CA ALA A 272 32.20 -9.86 14.70
C ALA A 272 30.76 -9.40 14.49
N VAL A 273 30.50 -8.10 14.34
CA VAL A 273 29.19 -7.53 14.02
C VAL A 273 28.77 -7.95 12.60
N VAL A 274 29.66 -7.89 11.61
CA VAL A 274 29.37 -8.39 10.25
C VAL A 274 29.14 -9.91 10.24
N THR A 275 29.85 -10.70 11.06
CA THR A 275 29.65 -12.16 11.17
C THR A 275 28.41 -12.52 11.99
N LEU A 276 28.08 -11.77 13.05
CA LEU A 276 26.82 -11.88 13.81
C LEU A 276 25.60 -11.51 12.97
N PHE A 277 25.75 -10.64 11.98
CA PHE A 277 24.70 -10.35 11.01
C PHE A 277 24.52 -11.44 9.93
N LEU A 278 25.48 -12.35 9.75
CA LEU A 278 25.39 -13.48 8.82
C LEU A 278 25.01 -14.81 9.50
N LEU A 279 25.11 -14.88 10.84
CA LEU A 279 24.78 -16.07 11.63
C LEU A 279 23.28 -16.49 11.62
N PRO A 280 22.29 -15.57 11.57
CA PRO A 280 20.87 -15.97 11.51
C PRO A 280 20.50 -16.74 10.24
N ALA A 281 21.24 -16.53 9.14
CA ALA A 281 20.96 -17.18 7.87
C ALA A 281 21.33 -18.68 7.84
N ALA A 282 22.17 -19.14 8.78
CA ALA A 282 22.68 -20.52 8.78
C ALA A 282 21.86 -21.50 9.64
N ASP A 283 21.00 -21.00 10.53
CA ASP A 283 20.23 -21.83 11.50
C ASP A 283 18.72 -21.87 11.19
N HIS A 284 18.32 -21.46 9.99
CA HIS A 284 16.97 -21.74 9.51
C HIS A 284 16.85 -23.25 9.27
N ALA A 285 16.09 -23.92 10.14
CA ALA A 285 15.70 -25.31 10.01
C ALA A 285 15.30 -25.61 8.55
N ARG A 286 16.08 -26.46 7.87
CA ARG A 286 15.86 -26.82 6.48
C ARG A 286 14.49 -27.47 6.35
N GLY A 287 13.58 -26.81 5.65
CA GLY A 287 12.26 -27.32 5.30
C GLY A 287 11.65 -26.49 4.16
N PRO A 288 10.65 -27.02 3.46
CA PRO A 288 9.90 -26.23 2.48
C PRO A 288 9.28 -25.01 3.16
N PHE A 289 9.28 -23.90 2.43
CA PHE A 289 8.72 -22.63 2.85
C PHE A 289 7.74 -22.19 1.77
N THR A 290 6.45 -22.20 2.10
CA THR A 290 5.39 -21.70 1.23
C THR A 290 5.23 -20.21 1.52
N SER A 291 5.52 -19.38 0.53
CA SER A 291 5.38 -17.94 0.64
C SER A 291 3.91 -17.51 0.46
N ARG A 292 3.59 -16.27 0.87
CA ARG A 292 2.25 -15.69 0.65
C ARG A 292 1.86 -15.70 -0.84
N SER A 293 2.80 -15.39 -1.73
CA SER A 293 2.55 -15.39 -3.17
C SER A 293 2.34 -16.79 -3.75
N ASP A 294 2.93 -17.83 -3.16
CA ASP A 294 2.64 -19.21 -3.54
C ASP A 294 1.20 -19.60 -3.16
N CYS A 295 0.75 -19.18 -1.99
CA CYS A 295 -0.64 -19.37 -1.54
C CYS A 295 -1.64 -18.58 -2.39
N GLU A 296 -1.33 -17.33 -2.72
CA GLU A 296 -2.14 -16.53 -3.64
C GLU A 296 -2.20 -17.17 -5.02
N ARG A 297 -1.08 -17.68 -5.55
CA ARG A 297 -1.06 -18.41 -6.83
C ARG A 297 -1.87 -19.70 -6.79
N ALA A 298 -1.84 -20.42 -5.67
CA ALA A 298 -2.62 -21.63 -5.47
C ALA A 298 -4.13 -21.35 -5.38
N ARG A 299 -4.53 -20.23 -4.75
CA ARG A 299 -5.93 -19.76 -4.68
C ARG A 299 -6.41 -19.25 -6.04
N SER A 300 -5.60 -18.42 -6.68
CA SER A 300 -5.92 -17.66 -7.90
C SER A 300 -5.61 -18.45 -9.17
N ALA A 301 -6.04 -19.71 -9.28
CA ALA A 301 -5.95 -20.46 -10.55
C ALA A 301 -6.95 -19.89 -11.59
N VAL A 302 -6.77 -18.63 -11.95
CA VAL A 302 -7.33 -18.01 -13.15
C VAL A 302 -6.63 -18.72 -14.31
N GLY A 303 -7.38 -19.47 -15.12
CA GLY A 303 -6.81 -20.09 -16.31
C GLY A 303 -6.21 -19.02 -17.23
N GLU A 304 -5.29 -19.43 -18.11
CA GLU A 304 -4.60 -18.59 -19.13
C GLU A 304 -5.53 -17.77 -20.05
N TYR A 305 -6.86 -17.90 -19.89
CA TYR A 305 -7.90 -17.22 -20.66
C TYR A 305 -8.99 -16.55 -19.80
N GLY A 306 -8.70 -16.17 -18.54
CA GLY A 306 -9.65 -15.43 -17.70
C GLY A 306 -10.90 -16.22 -17.28
N ARG A 307 -10.97 -17.53 -17.59
CA ARG A 307 -11.95 -18.42 -16.96
C ARG A 307 -11.48 -18.74 -15.56
N HIS A 308 -12.32 -18.43 -14.58
CA HIS A 308 -12.24 -19.00 -13.23
C HIS A 308 -12.32 -20.52 -13.37
N VAL A 309 -11.17 -21.18 -13.33
CA VAL A 309 -11.13 -22.62 -13.07
C VAL A 309 -11.28 -22.71 -11.56
N GLU A 310 -12.31 -23.39 -11.07
CA GLU A 310 -12.42 -23.71 -9.65
C GLU A 310 -11.12 -24.40 -9.23
N SER A 311 -10.26 -23.66 -8.53
CA SER A 311 -9.07 -24.25 -7.92
C SER A 311 -9.57 -25.31 -6.96
N ARG A 312 -9.01 -26.52 -7.05
CA ARG A 312 -9.31 -27.57 -6.09
C ARG A 312 -9.09 -26.97 -4.69
N PRO A 313 -10.10 -26.97 -3.80
CA PRO A 313 -9.98 -26.34 -2.51
C PRO A 313 -8.76 -26.91 -1.80
N MET A 314 -7.87 -26.03 -1.35
CA MET A 314 -6.79 -26.42 -0.46
C MET A 314 -7.43 -26.97 0.80
N THR A 315 -6.94 -28.10 1.30
CA THR A 315 -7.46 -28.72 2.53
C THR A 315 -6.30 -29.12 3.43
N GLY A 316 -6.57 -29.23 4.73
CA GLY A 316 -5.61 -29.76 5.69
C GLY A 316 -4.44 -28.81 5.97
N GLU A 317 -3.24 -29.39 6.11
CA GLU A 317 -2.05 -28.65 6.55
C GLU A 317 -1.63 -27.52 5.60
N THR A 318 -1.80 -27.71 4.28
CA THR A 318 -1.47 -26.68 3.28
C THR A 318 -2.43 -25.48 3.38
N ALA A 319 -3.72 -25.74 3.57
CA ALA A 319 -4.71 -24.69 3.76
C ALA A 319 -4.42 -23.89 5.04
N PHE A 320 -4.12 -24.59 6.14
CA PHE A 320 -3.67 -23.96 7.39
C PHE A 320 -2.44 -23.05 7.19
N VAL A 321 -1.39 -23.53 6.52
CA VAL A 321 -0.19 -22.71 6.24
C VAL A 321 -0.57 -21.47 5.43
N CYS A 322 -1.38 -21.62 4.39
CA CYS A 322 -1.78 -20.50 3.56
C CYS A 322 -2.70 -19.49 4.25
N GLU A 323 -3.52 -19.94 5.19
CA GLU A 323 -4.31 -19.05 6.04
C GLU A 323 -3.43 -18.24 6.99
N VAL A 324 -2.50 -18.92 7.68
CA VAL A 324 -1.53 -18.28 8.58
C VAL A 324 -0.64 -17.26 7.86
N ARG A 325 -0.28 -17.51 6.59
CA ARG A 325 0.52 -16.60 5.75
C ARG A 325 -0.26 -15.42 5.20
N GLY A 326 -1.55 -15.62 4.91
CA GLY A 326 -2.43 -14.59 4.34
C GLY A 326 -2.99 -13.63 5.38
N SER A 327 -3.08 -14.05 6.64
CA SER A 327 -3.59 -13.21 7.72
C SER A 327 -2.55 -12.17 8.16
N ASP A 328 -2.86 -10.89 7.93
CA ASP A 328 -2.08 -9.78 8.46
C ASP A 328 -2.24 -9.75 10.00
N GLY A 329 -1.12 -9.72 10.73
CA GLY A 329 -1.13 -9.78 12.21
C GLY A 329 -1.17 -11.20 12.80
N SER A 330 -0.98 -12.21 11.96
CA SER A 330 -0.71 -13.59 12.38
C SER A 330 0.40 -13.62 13.45
N PRO A 331 0.19 -14.26 14.62
CA PRO A 331 1.20 -14.32 15.68
C PRO A 331 2.40 -15.20 15.31
N PHE A 332 2.41 -15.74 14.09
CA PHE A 332 3.43 -16.61 13.56
C PHE A 332 4.41 -15.80 12.72
N SER A 333 5.72 -16.01 12.92
CA SER A 333 6.72 -15.34 12.08
C SER A 333 6.55 -15.75 10.61
N GLN A 334 6.51 -14.75 9.73
CA GLN A 334 6.41 -14.92 8.28
C GLN A 334 7.60 -15.69 7.68
N SER A 335 8.70 -15.91 8.41
CA SER A 335 9.84 -16.72 7.97
C SER A 335 9.88 -18.15 8.57
N THR A 336 8.89 -18.53 9.38
CA THR A 336 8.84 -19.85 10.00
C THR A 336 8.65 -20.94 8.95
N PRO A 337 9.44 -22.04 8.92
CA PRO A 337 9.21 -23.14 7.97
C PRO A 337 7.85 -23.82 8.14
N ASP A 338 7.27 -24.34 7.05
CA ASP A 338 5.89 -24.83 7.03
C ASP A 338 5.65 -25.97 8.04
N LEU A 339 6.59 -26.91 8.15
CA LEU A 339 6.52 -28.00 9.12
C LEU A 339 6.47 -27.49 10.58
N ALA A 340 7.18 -26.42 10.88
CA ALA A 340 7.18 -25.83 12.22
C ALA A 340 5.85 -25.11 12.51
N LEU A 341 5.27 -24.46 11.50
CA LEU A 341 3.94 -23.87 11.60
C LEU A 341 2.89 -24.95 11.85
N VAL A 342 2.86 -26.00 11.03
CA VAL A 342 1.92 -27.12 11.14
C VAL A 342 2.03 -27.82 12.50
N ALA A 343 3.26 -28.13 12.93
CA ALA A 343 3.49 -28.75 14.24
C ALA A 343 3.02 -27.85 15.39
N TYR A 344 3.17 -26.53 15.27
CA TYR A 344 2.66 -25.60 16.26
C TYR A 344 1.13 -25.51 16.21
N GLY A 345 0.53 -25.48 15.02
CA GLY A 345 -0.92 -25.55 14.81
C GLY A 345 -1.55 -26.79 15.46
N HIS A 346 -0.97 -27.97 15.27
CA HIS A 346 -1.42 -29.20 15.94
C HIS A 346 -1.33 -29.12 17.47
N ARG A 347 -0.29 -28.49 18.02
CA ARG A 347 -0.21 -28.23 19.48
C ARG A 347 -1.35 -27.31 19.94
N LEU A 348 -1.61 -26.23 19.20
CA LEU A 348 -2.72 -25.31 19.49
C LEU A 348 -4.07 -26.02 19.37
N CYS A 349 -4.26 -26.90 18.38
CA CYS A 349 -5.46 -27.73 18.28
C CYS A 349 -5.64 -28.63 19.51
N GLY A 350 -4.56 -29.18 20.07
CA GLY A 350 -4.61 -29.93 21.33
C GLY A 350 -5.14 -29.08 22.50
N VAL A 351 -4.64 -27.85 22.63
CA VAL A 351 -5.11 -26.88 23.66
C VAL A 351 -6.58 -26.51 23.41
N TYR A 352 -6.91 -26.16 22.16
CA TYR A 352 -8.26 -25.81 21.72
C TYR A 352 -9.26 -26.93 22.04
N THR A 353 -8.88 -28.18 21.74
CA THR A 353 -9.74 -29.36 21.93
C THR A 353 -9.97 -29.65 23.41
N ARG A 354 -8.96 -29.51 24.26
CA ARG A 354 -9.12 -29.65 25.72
C ARG A 354 -9.94 -28.51 26.32
N ASN A 355 -9.81 -27.29 25.78
CA ASN A 355 -10.49 -26.08 26.24
C ASN A 355 -10.32 -25.82 27.74
N ASP A 356 -9.16 -26.14 28.31
CA ASP A 356 -8.82 -25.85 29.71
C ASP A 356 -8.51 -24.34 29.85
N PRO A 357 -9.28 -23.56 30.64
CA PRO A 357 -9.05 -22.13 30.82
C PRO A 357 -7.63 -21.80 31.30
N ARG A 358 -7.01 -22.64 32.14
CA ARG A 358 -5.65 -22.40 32.65
C ARG A 358 -4.59 -22.62 31.58
N GLU A 359 -4.80 -23.57 30.68
CA GLU A 359 -3.90 -23.81 29.55
C GLU A 359 -3.99 -22.68 28.52
N ILE A 360 -5.21 -22.22 28.22
CA ILE A 360 -5.45 -21.09 27.31
C ILE A 360 -4.79 -19.81 27.83
N VAL A 361 -4.96 -19.47 29.12
CA VAL A 361 -4.31 -18.30 29.72
C VAL A 361 -2.79 -18.40 29.62
N ARG A 362 -2.22 -19.56 29.94
CA ARG A 362 -0.76 -19.76 29.84
C ARG A 362 -0.24 -19.61 28.41
N VAL A 363 -0.93 -20.17 27.42
CA VAL A 363 -0.54 -20.01 26.01
C VAL A 363 -0.57 -18.54 25.62
N ARG A 364 -1.65 -17.82 25.97
CA ARG A 364 -1.78 -16.39 25.70
C ARG A 364 -0.67 -15.57 26.38
N GLU A 365 -0.35 -15.85 27.62
CA GLU A 365 0.73 -15.15 28.34
C GLU A 365 2.12 -15.44 27.75
N SER A 366 2.39 -16.70 27.35
CA SER A 366 3.70 -17.09 26.85
C SER A 366 3.96 -16.74 25.39
N SER A 367 2.91 -16.68 24.56
CA SER A 367 3.03 -16.59 23.10
C SER A 367 2.21 -15.44 22.49
N GLY A 368 1.40 -14.74 23.29
CA GLY A 368 0.46 -13.72 22.80
C GLY A 368 -0.75 -14.28 22.07
N VAL A 369 -0.83 -15.60 21.84
CA VAL A 369 -1.87 -16.22 21.01
C VAL A 369 -3.15 -16.43 21.79
N ASP A 370 -4.26 -15.86 21.30
CA ASP A 370 -5.60 -16.24 21.73
C ASP A 370 -6.09 -17.45 20.92
N VAL A 371 -5.97 -18.64 21.52
CA VAL A 371 -6.33 -19.92 20.90
C VAL A 371 -7.80 -19.95 20.45
N ARG A 372 -8.71 -19.26 21.15
CA ARG A 372 -10.13 -19.23 20.76
C ARG A 372 -10.38 -18.34 19.55
N GLY A 373 -9.63 -17.26 19.42
CA GLY A 373 -9.66 -16.37 18.25
C GLY A 373 -9.20 -17.06 16.97
N LEU A 374 -8.44 -18.14 17.06
CA LEU A 374 -7.94 -18.92 15.91
C LEU A 374 -8.92 -20.02 15.42
N THR A 375 -10.21 -19.94 15.76
CA THR A 375 -11.18 -20.99 15.37
C THR A 375 -11.22 -21.22 13.86
N TYR A 376 -11.32 -20.15 13.06
CA TYR A 376 -11.29 -20.23 11.59
C TYR A 376 -9.92 -20.56 11.00
N THR A 377 -8.83 -20.24 11.71
CA THR A 377 -7.48 -20.59 11.22
C THR A 377 -7.18 -22.07 11.44
N LEU A 378 -7.69 -22.65 12.54
CA LEU A 378 -7.37 -24.03 12.94
C LEU A 378 -8.30 -25.08 12.34
N ASP A 379 -9.42 -24.71 11.73
CA ASP A 379 -10.44 -25.65 11.26
C ASP A 379 -9.90 -26.70 10.30
N GLU A 380 -8.99 -26.32 9.40
CA GLU A 380 -8.37 -27.22 8.43
C GLU A 380 -7.54 -28.35 9.07
N ILE A 381 -6.96 -28.14 10.25
CA ILE A 381 -6.13 -29.13 10.94
C ILE A 381 -6.72 -29.61 12.27
N CYS A 382 -7.86 -29.04 12.70
CA CYS A 382 -8.44 -29.30 14.00
C CYS A 382 -9.92 -29.70 13.90
N PRO A 383 -10.25 -31.00 14.05
CA PRO A 383 -11.61 -31.50 13.86
C PRO A 383 -12.68 -30.80 14.72
N ARG A 384 -12.33 -30.39 15.94
CA ARG A 384 -13.27 -29.67 16.83
C ARG A 384 -13.55 -28.26 16.32
N ALA A 385 -12.54 -27.55 15.83
CA ALA A 385 -12.72 -26.22 15.25
C ALA A 385 -13.51 -26.32 13.93
N ALA A 386 -13.19 -27.31 13.08
CA ALA A 386 -13.95 -27.61 11.86
C ALA A 386 -15.44 -27.82 12.11
N ALA A 387 -15.79 -28.60 13.14
CA ALA A 387 -17.18 -28.83 13.49
C ALA A 387 -17.91 -27.54 13.94
N ILE A 388 -17.20 -26.63 14.62
CA ILE A 388 -17.77 -25.33 15.05
C ILE A 388 -17.94 -24.40 13.85
N VAL A 389 -16.92 -24.25 13.00
CA VAL A 389 -16.98 -23.43 11.79
C VAL A 389 -18.09 -23.95 10.86
N LYS A 390 -18.15 -25.26 10.62
CA LYS A 390 -19.22 -25.86 9.84
C LYS A 390 -20.60 -25.60 10.44
N ALA A 391 -20.78 -25.75 11.75
CA ALA A 391 -22.06 -25.48 12.38
C ALA A 391 -22.48 -24.01 12.28
N ALA A 392 -21.52 -23.08 12.30
CA ALA A 392 -21.75 -21.64 12.09
C ALA A 392 -22.16 -21.35 10.64
N ILE A 393 -21.42 -21.88 9.65
CA ILE A 393 -21.75 -21.78 8.22
C ILE A 393 -23.14 -22.37 7.95
N ASP A 394 -23.41 -23.60 8.42
CA ASP A 394 -24.70 -24.26 8.23
C ASP A 394 -25.85 -23.48 8.92
N ALA A 395 -25.57 -22.66 9.94
CA ALA A 395 -26.57 -21.80 10.59
C ALA A 395 -26.80 -20.50 9.82
N GLU A 396 -25.73 -19.87 9.34
CA GLU A 396 -25.77 -18.69 8.47
C GLU A 396 -26.47 -19.02 7.15
N ASP A 397 -26.14 -20.15 6.51
CA ASP A 397 -26.80 -20.63 5.29
C ASP A 397 -28.30 -20.83 5.47
N ARG A 398 -28.73 -21.33 6.65
CA ARG A 398 -30.16 -21.45 6.96
C ARG A 398 -30.81 -20.08 7.12
N GLU A 399 -30.16 -19.14 7.79
CA GLU A 399 -30.67 -17.78 7.95
C GLU A 399 -30.79 -17.07 6.58
N ILE A 400 -29.77 -17.19 5.73
CA ILE A 400 -29.77 -16.67 4.36
C ILE A 400 -30.91 -17.30 3.57
N ALA A 401 -31.04 -18.64 3.57
CA ALA A 401 -32.11 -19.31 2.85
C ALA A 401 -33.51 -18.93 3.36
N GLU A 402 -33.69 -18.73 4.67
CA GLU A 402 -34.95 -18.24 5.25
C GLU A 402 -35.27 -16.81 4.81
N ARG A 403 -34.25 -15.95 4.77
CA ARG A 403 -34.34 -14.57 4.30
C ARG A 403 -34.68 -14.51 2.81
N GLU A 404 -33.94 -15.22 1.97
CA GLU A 404 -34.21 -15.33 0.52
C GLU A 404 -35.63 -15.86 0.25
N ALA A 405 -36.06 -16.90 0.98
CA ALA A 405 -37.42 -17.42 0.84
C ALA A 405 -38.48 -16.40 1.29
N GLU A 406 -38.19 -15.57 2.29
CA GLU A 406 -39.06 -14.46 2.67
C GLU A 406 -39.15 -13.39 1.58
N GLU A 407 -38.03 -12.97 1.03
CA GLU A 407 -37.96 -11.98 -0.04
C GLU A 407 -38.68 -12.47 -1.29
N GLN A 408 -38.54 -13.75 -1.61
CA GLN A 408 -39.29 -14.40 -2.67
C GLN A 408 -40.80 -14.34 -2.40
N ARG A 409 -41.25 -14.68 -1.18
CA ARG A 409 -42.67 -14.55 -0.78
C ARG A 409 -43.17 -13.11 -0.87
N MET A 410 -42.31 -12.14 -0.55
CA MET A 410 -42.62 -10.72 -0.67
C MET A 410 -42.89 -10.33 -2.13
N CYS A 411 -42.03 -10.74 -3.07
CA CYS A 411 -42.25 -10.48 -4.48
C CYS A 411 -43.41 -11.28 -5.09
N ASP A 412 -43.68 -12.49 -4.61
CA ASP A 412 -44.84 -13.26 -5.03
C ASP A 412 -46.17 -12.61 -4.59
N ALA A 413 -46.17 -11.96 -3.43
CA ALA A 413 -47.32 -11.23 -2.89
C ALA A 413 -47.44 -9.79 -3.43
N ALA A 414 -46.38 -9.25 -4.05
CA ALA A 414 -46.38 -7.91 -4.59
C ALA A 414 -47.51 -7.73 -5.62
N PRO A 415 -48.25 -6.60 -5.60
CA PRO A 415 -49.37 -6.43 -6.50
C PRO A 415 -48.90 -6.43 -7.96
N ARG A 416 -49.38 -7.39 -8.75
CA ARG A 416 -49.00 -7.58 -10.14
C ARG A 416 -49.71 -6.59 -11.06
N HIS A 417 -48.97 -6.09 -12.05
CA HIS A 417 -49.54 -5.28 -13.11
C HIS A 417 -50.43 -6.12 -14.03
N ARG A 418 -51.48 -5.52 -14.59
CA ARG A 418 -52.38 -6.13 -15.56
C ARG A 418 -52.43 -5.23 -16.80
N PRO A 419 -51.67 -5.55 -17.85
CA PRO A 419 -51.59 -4.72 -19.04
C PRO A 419 -52.98 -4.38 -19.62
N LEU A 420 -53.21 -3.09 -19.89
CA LEU A 420 -54.44 -2.61 -20.55
C LEU A 420 -54.49 -2.90 -22.05
N ILE A 421 -53.33 -3.21 -22.64
CA ILE A 421 -53.19 -3.64 -24.03
C ILE A 421 -52.28 -4.86 -24.09
N ARG A 422 -52.33 -5.59 -25.22
CA ARG A 422 -51.46 -6.73 -25.45
C ARG A 422 -49.98 -6.30 -25.45
N THR A 423 -49.19 -6.97 -24.62
CA THR A 423 -47.73 -6.89 -24.59
C THR A 423 -47.12 -7.77 -25.68
N GLU A 424 -45.92 -7.41 -26.12
CA GLU A 424 -45.10 -8.26 -27.00
C GLU A 424 -44.27 -9.24 -26.20
N SER A 425 -43.57 -8.71 -25.19
CA SER A 425 -43.00 -9.48 -24.11
C SER A 425 -43.46 -8.88 -22.79
N ALA A 426 -43.76 -9.75 -21.83
CA ALA A 426 -43.97 -9.38 -20.44
C ALA A 426 -43.24 -10.41 -19.59
N SER A 427 -42.32 -9.93 -18.76
CA SER A 427 -41.57 -10.76 -17.84
C SER A 427 -41.75 -10.24 -16.43
N VAL A 428 -42.31 -11.08 -15.57
CA VAL A 428 -42.26 -10.85 -14.12
C VAL A 428 -41.02 -11.59 -13.64
N ARG A 429 -40.03 -10.84 -13.17
CA ARG A 429 -38.85 -11.45 -12.57
C ARG A 429 -39.31 -12.16 -11.29
N ARG A 430 -39.09 -13.47 -11.23
CA ARG A 430 -39.47 -14.27 -10.07
C ARG A 430 -38.57 -13.93 -8.89
N GLU A 431 -37.27 -13.90 -9.15
CA GLU A 431 -36.26 -13.62 -8.13
C GLU A 431 -36.25 -12.14 -7.75
N PRO A 432 -36.20 -11.82 -6.44
CA PRO A 432 -35.87 -10.49 -5.93
C PRO A 432 -34.71 -9.84 -6.67
N LEU A 433 -34.82 -8.56 -6.98
CA LEU A 433 -33.67 -7.76 -7.41
C LEU A 433 -33.11 -7.00 -6.19
N TRP A 434 -31.84 -7.26 -5.90
CA TRP A 434 -30.99 -6.48 -5.01
C TRP A 434 -30.18 -5.51 -5.86
N THR A 435 -29.99 -4.29 -5.35
CA THR A 435 -29.15 -3.29 -5.99
C THR A 435 -28.15 -2.76 -4.97
N ASP A 436 -26.86 -2.88 -5.26
CA ASP A 436 -25.81 -2.54 -4.27
C ASP A 436 -25.79 -1.04 -3.92
N TYR A 437 -26.15 -0.17 -4.87
CA TYR A 437 -26.13 1.28 -4.69
C TYR A 437 -27.45 1.96 -5.08
N GLY A 438 -28.54 1.19 -5.19
CA GLY A 438 -29.86 1.77 -5.44
C GLY A 438 -30.09 2.16 -6.90
N SER A 439 -29.48 1.50 -7.88
CA SER A 439 -29.85 1.72 -9.29
C SER A 439 -29.95 0.44 -10.11
N VAL A 440 -30.59 0.55 -11.26
CA VAL A 440 -30.59 -0.46 -12.33
C VAL A 440 -30.26 0.23 -13.64
N GLU A 441 -29.26 -0.28 -14.36
CA GLU A 441 -28.66 0.41 -15.50
C GLU A 441 -28.63 -0.45 -16.76
N ALA A 442 -28.84 0.21 -17.90
CA ALA A 442 -28.65 -0.38 -19.22
C ALA A 442 -27.56 0.40 -19.92
N TYR A 443 -26.53 -0.31 -20.38
CA TYR A 443 -25.41 0.26 -21.12
C TYR A 443 -25.17 -0.56 -22.39
N GLU A 444 -25.27 0.12 -23.53
CA GLU A 444 -24.98 -0.42 -24.86
C GLU A 444 -23.60 0.11 -25.28
N GLU A 445 -22.61 -0.79 -25.35
CA GLU A 445 -21.25 -0.44 -25.71
C GLU A 445 -21.18 0.04 -27.16
N ASP A 446 -21.00 1.35 -27.36
CA ASP A 446 -20.81 1.98 -28.68
C ASP A 446 -19.37 2.46 -28.93
N GLY A 447 -18.50 2.34 -27.91
CA GLY A 447 -17.08 2.63 -27.99
C GLY A 447 -16.71 4.12 -27.89
N GLU A 448 -17.68 5.03 -27.69
CA GLU A 448 -17.42 6.48 -27.70
C GLU A 448 -17.56 7.16 -26.32
N ASN A 449 -18.28 6.58 -25.35
CA ASN A 449 -18.58 7.25 -24.07
C ASN A 449 -18.17 6.44 -22.83
N ASP A 450 -17.46 7.11 -21.92
CA ASP A 450 -17.24 6.62 -20.55
C ASP A 450 -18.56 6.79 -19.75
N PRO A 451 -19.18 5.70 -19.28
CA PRO A 451 -20.45 5.76 -18.54
C PRO A 451 -20.38 6.54 -17.22
N PHE A 452 -19.18 6.83 -16.70
CA PHE A 452 -19.03 7.54 -15.43
C PHE A 452 -18.90 9.07 -15.58
N GLU A 453 -18.73 9.59 -16.80
CA GLU A 453 -18.49 11.03 -17.05
C GLU A 453 -19.49 11.66 -18.05
N ASP A 454 -20.57 10.97 -18.38
CA ASP A 454 -21.52 11.38 -19.43
C ASP A 454 -22.61 12.38 -18.96
N GLY A 455 -22.65 12.69 -17.67
CA GLY A 455 -23.65 13.59 -17.08
C GLY A 455 -25.00 12.94 -16.76
N LEU A 456 -25.11 11.61 -16.86
CA LEU A 456 -26.37 10.88 -16.66
C LEU A 456 -26.88 10.98 -15.22
N TYR A 457 -25.99 10.98 -14.23
CA TYR A 457 -26.36 11.04 -12.82
C TYR A 457 -26.90 12.42 -12.42
N GLU A 458 -26.35 13.51 -12.96
CA GLU A 458 -26.93 14.85 -12.78
C GLU A 458 -28.32 14.94 -13.41
N LEU A 459 -28.52 14.28 -14.55
CA LEU A 459 -29.82 14.17 -15.19
C LEU A 459 -30.78 13.32 -14.35
N LEU A 460 -30.30 12.24 -13.72
CA LEU A 460 -31.08 11.41 -12.81
C LEU A 460 -31.51 12.19 -11.57
N GLU A 461 -30.62 12.96 -10.94
CA GLU A 461 -30.94 13.80 -9.78
C GLU A 461 -32.07 14.80 -10.13
N LYS A 462 -32.01 15.37 -11.35
CA LYS A 462 -33.01 16.29 -11.85
C LYS A 462 -34.36 15.61 -12.16
N ASN A 463 -34.34 14.41 -12.73
CA ASN A 463 -35.53 13.69 -13.17
C ASN A 463 -36.19 12.88 -12.03
N GLY A 464 -35.39 12.45 -11.07
CA GLY A 464 -35.75 11.82 -9.80
C GLY A 464 -36.14 10.33 -9.81
N LEU A 465 -36.20 9.66 -10.98
CA LEU A 465 -36.49 8.20 -11.04
C LEU A 465 -35.77 7.50 -12.17
N VAL A 466 -35.73 8.10 -13.36
CA VAL A 466 -35.05 7.53 -14.51
C VAL A 466 -34.45 8.65 -15.34
N ALA A 467 -33.25 8.40 -15.85
CA ALA A 467 -32.56 9.25 -16.81
C ALA A 467 -31.99 8.38 -17.92
N ALA A 468 -31.82 8.99 -19.09
CA ALA A 468 -31.35 8.32 -20.28
C ALA A 468 -30.54 9.28 -21.14
N LEU A 469 -29.45 8.76 -21.68
CA LEU A 469 -28.66 9.26 -22.78
C LEU A 469 -28.66 8.19 -23.90
N PRO A 470 -28.22 8.50 -25.13
CA PRO A 470 -28.06 7.48 -26.15
C PRO A 470 -27.15 6.34 -25.65
N GLY A 471 -27.65 5.09 -25.67
CA GLY A 471 -26.92 3.91 -25.22
C GLY A 471 -26.72 3.76 -23.70
N HIS A 472 -27.17 4.71 -22.87
CA HIS A 472 -27.00 4.61 -21.42
C HIS A 472 -28.25 5.08 -20.67
N MET A 473 -28.77 4.26 -19.76
CA MET A 473 -29.96 4.56 -18.97
C MET A 473 -29.78 4.07 -17.53
N VAL A 474 -30.25 4.88 -16.58
CA VAL A 474 -30.23 4.57 -15.15
C VAL A 474 -31.61 4.76 -14.54
N ILE A 475 -32.00 3.83 -13.66
CA ILE A 475 -33.24 3.86 -12.90
C ILE A 475 -32.89 3.87 -11.41
N ASP A 476 -33.32 4.90 -10.68
CA ASP A 476 -33.15 5.06 -9.23
C ASP A 476 -34.14 4.18 -8.46
N VAL A 477 -33.63 3.40 -7.51
CA VAL A 477 -34.38 2.57 -6.58
C VAL A 477 -33.75 2.67 -5.19
N HIS A 478 -34.42 2.19 -4.14
CA HIS A 478 -33.80 2.20 -2.82
C HIS A 478 -32.87 0.97 -2.65
N SER A 479 -31.63 1.16 -2.21
CA SER A 479 -30.65 0.06 -2.04
C SER A 479 -31.04 -0.93 -0.94
N ASP A 480 -31.58 -0.43 0.17
CA ASP A 480 -31.74 -1.24 1.39
C ASP A 480 -33.00 -2.13 1.41
N VAL A 481 -33.77 -2.16 0.32
CA VAL A 481 -35.01 -2.94 0.24
C VAL A 481 -35.13 -3.71 -1.06
N VAL A 482 -35.70 -4.91 -0.97
CA VAL A 482 -35.93 -5.76 -2.12
C VAL A 482 -36.83 -5.11 -3.16
N THR A 483 -36.42 -5.30 -4.41
CA THR A 483 -37.07 -4.75 -5.57
C THR A 483 -37.75 -5.83 -6.40
N CYS A 484 -39.08 -5.78 -6.49
CA CYS A 484 -39.86 -6.70 -7.32
C CYS A 484 -40.12 -6.08 -8.70
N VAL A 485 -39.45 -6.61 -9.73
CA VAL A 485 -39.43 -6.00 -11.07
C VAL A 485 -40.33 -6.73 -12.05
N THR A 486 -41.14 -5.96 -12.78
CA THR A 486 -41.85 -6.42 -13.97
C THR A 486 -41.37 -5.60 -15.17
N THR A 487 -41.02 -6.28 -16.25
CA THR A 487 -40.67 -5.64 -17.52
C THR A 487 -41.70 -5.97 -18.60
N GLU A 488 -42.04 -4.97 -19.40
CA GLU A 488 -43.04 -5.11 -20.47
C GLU A 488 -42.60 -4.35 -21.71
N THR A 489 -42.75 -4.97 -22.88
CA THR A 489 -42.52 -4.33 -24.17
C THR A 489 -43.80 -4.26 -24.98
N TYR A 490 -43.97 -3.18 -25.75
CA TYR A 490 -45.17 -2.93 -26.53
C TYR A 490 -44.83 -2.44 -27.95
N ARG A 491 -45.63 -2.85 -28.95
CA ARG A 491 -45.50 -2.30 -30.34
C ARG A 491 -45.96 -0.86 -30.47
N ARG A 492 -46.73 -0.36 -29.52
CA ARG A 492 -47.34 0.99 -29.52
C ARG A 492 -47.39 1.53 -28.11
N ARG A 493 -47.52 2.86 -28.00
CA ARG A 493 -47.63 3.56 -26.71
C ARG A 493 -48.75 2.97 -25.84
N PRO A 494 -48.46 2.39 -24.66
CA PRO A 494 -49.46 1.94 -23.71
C PRO A 494 -50.13 3.12 -23.00
N PRO A 495 -51.40 2.98 -22.57
CA PRO A 495 -52.08 3.99 -21.75
C PRO A 495 -51.26 4.33 -20.49
N VAL A 496 -51.40 5.56 -19.99
CA VAL A 496 -50.69 6.01 -18.78
C VAL A 496 -51.47 5.57 -17.54
N GLU A 497 -50.81 4.84 -16.65
CA GLU A 497 -51.41 4.31 -15.42
C GLU A 497 -50.71 4.88 -14.18
N THR A 498 -51.33 5.87 -13.52
CA THR A 498 -50.74 6.51 -12.32
C THR A 498 -51.35 6.03 -11.01
N LYS A 499 -52.48 5.32 -11.07
CA LYS A 499 -53.20 4.83 -9.89
C LYS A 499 -52.43 3.68 -9.24
N GLY A 500 -52.20 3.77 -7.93
CA GLY A 500 -51.45 2.77 -7.17
C GLY A 500 -49.92 2.83 -7.34
N TRP A 501 -49.41 3.84 -8.06
CA TRP A 501 -47.98 4.09 -8.22
C TRP A 501 -47.57 5.33 -7.45
N HIS A 502 -46.37 5.36 -6.86
CA HIS A 502 -45.88 6.50 -6.08
C HIS A 502 -45.10 7.49 -6.93
N HIS A 503 -44.44 7.03 -7.99
CA HIS A 503 -43.68 7.84 -8.94
C HIS A 503 -43.82 7.23 -10.34
N VAL A 504 -44.11 8.03 -11.36
CA VAL A 504 -44.18 7.57 -12.77
C VAL A 504 -43.50 8.58 -13.67
N VAL A 505 -42.42 8.15 -14.32
CA VAL A 505 -41.59 8.99 -15.19
C VAL A 505 -41.38 8.27 -16.53
N GLU A 506 -41.40 9.02 -17.62
CA GLU A 506 -41.17 8.53 -18.97
C GLU A 506 -40.04 9.33 -19.63
N VAL A 507 -39.03 8.65 -20.15
CA VAL A 507 -37.87 9.26 -20.83
C VAL A 507 -37.77 8.77 -22.27
N GLY A 508 -37.08 9.55 -23.10
CA GLY A 508 -36.61 9.09 -24.40
C GLY A 508 -35.32 8.32 -24.24
N TYR A 509 -35.17 7.20 -24.93
CA TYR A 509 -33.96 6.40 -24.94
C TYR A 509 -33.64 6.00 -26.37
N ARG A 510 -32.41 6.27 -26.84
CA ARG A 510 -31.94 5.82 -28.15
C ARG A 510 -31.05 4.60 -27.95
N SER A 511 -31.49 3.47 -28.47
CA SER A 511 -30.75 2.20 -28.44
C SER A 511 -29.86 2.09 -29.69
N PRO A 512 -28.53 2.22 -29.59
CA PRO A 512 -27.63 2.09 -30.74
C PRO A 512 -27.51 0.66 -31.27
N THR A 513 -27.43 -0.34 -30.38
CA THR A 513 -27.21 -1.74 -30.76
C THR A 513 -28.52 -2.51 -30.91
N GLY A 514 -29.58 -2.03 -30.26
CA GLY A 514 -30.84 -2.77 -30.19
C GLY A 514 -30.85 -3.77 -29.04
N GLU A 515 -30.06 -3.56 -27.99
CA GLU A 515 -30.01 -4.42 -26.79
C GLU A 515 -30.23 -3.58 -25.54
N ILE A 516 -31.46 -3.51 -25.04
CA ILE A 516 -31.79 -2.73 -23.85
C ILE A 516 -31.85 -3.68 -22.65
N ILE A 517 -30.68 -4.08 -22.16
CA ILE A 517 -30.53 -5.01 -21.05
C ILE A 517 -30.19 -4.24 -19.78
N LEU A 518 -31.09 -4.30 -18.81
CA LEU A 518 -30.95 -3.66 -17.51
C LEU A 518 -30.28 -4.61 -16.50
N ARG A 519 -29.29 -4.14 -15.75
CA ARG A 519 -28.54 -4.89 -14.75
C ARG A 519 -28.10 -4.00 -13.58
N ASP A 520 -27.69 -4.63 -12.49
CA ASP A 520 -26.88 -3.96 -11.45
C ASP A 520 -25.44 -3.85 -11.97
N THR A 521 -24.83 -2.67 -11.89
CA THR A 521 -23.45 -2.46 -12.39
C THR A 521 -22.39 -3.14 -11.52
N MET A 522 -22.69 -3.42 -10.26
CA MET A 522 -21.77 -4.11 -9.34
C MET A 522 -21.84 -5.64 -9.48
N GLY A 523 -22.72 -6.14 -10.35
CA GLY A 523 -22.98 -7.56 -10.55
C GLY A 523 -24.37 -7.93 -10.04
N GLY A 524 -25.01 -8.89 -10.71
CA GLY A 524 -26.37 -9.29 -10.38
C GLY A 524 -27.09 -9.87 -11.59
N ALA A 525 -28.35 -10.28 -11.39
CA ALA A 525 -29.10 -10.85 -12.49
C ALA A 525 -29.59 -9.77 -13.47
N GLU A 526 -29.44 -10.07 -14.76
CA GLU A 526 -29.88 -9.23 -15.87
C GLU A 526 -31.39 -9.33 -16.05
N LEU A 527 -32.01 -8.21 -16.44
CA LEU A 527 -33.40 -8.20 -16.88
C LEU A 527 -33.48 -8.57 -18.37
N PRO A 528 -34.61 -9.13 -18.82
CA PRO A 528 -34.80 -9.43 -20.23
C PRO A 528 -34.65 -8.19 -21.09
N ASP A 529 -34.07 -8.36 -22.28
CA ASP A 529 -33.92 -7.31 -23.28
C ASP A 529 -35.27 -6.64 -23.59
N LEU A 530 -35.30 -5.31 -23.45
CA LEU A 530 -36.47 -4.47 -23.70
C LEU A 530 -36.55 -3.96 -25.13
N ALA A 531 -35.52 -4.18 -25.94
CA ALA A 531 -35.53 -3.85 -27.36
C ALA A 531 -36.56 -4.71 -28.09
N LEU A 532 -37.38 -4.08 -28.93
CA LEU A 532 -38.43 -4.78 -29.64
C LEU A 532 -37.82 -5.59 -30.79
N HIS A 533 -37.56 -6.87 -30.56
CA HIS A 533 -36.93 -7.81 -31.50
C HIS A 533 -35.52 -7.38 -31.93
N GLY A 534 -34.68 -6.93 -30.99
CA GLY A 534 -33.31 -6.52 -31.29
C GLY A 534 -33.20 -5.25 -32.14
N ARG A 535 -34.25 -4.42 -32.14
CA ARG A 535 -34.33 -3.24 -33.00
C ARG A 535 -33.59 -2.06 -32.37
N SER A 536 -32.63 -1.50 -33.07
CA SER A 536 -32.05 -0.20 -32.73
C SER A 536 -32.98 0.99 -33.05
N GLY A 537 -32.74 2.12 -32.40
CA GLY A 537 -33.44 3.39 -32.64
C GLY A 537 -34.11 3.99 -31.40
N ASP A 538 -35.09 4.86 -31.62
CA ASP A 538 -35.72 5.63 -30.55
C ASP A 538 -36.86 4.84 -29.86
N TYR A 539 -36.73 4.74 -28.54
CA TYR A 539 -37.69 4.16 -27.61
C TYR A 539 -38.18 5.22 -26.61
N ARG A 540 -39.34 4.93 -26.03
CA ARG A 540 -39.80 5.57 -24.79
C ARG A 540 -39.78 4.53 -23.69
N ILE A 541 -39.10 4.87 -22.61
CA ILE A 541 -39.02 4.04 -21.41
C ILE A 541 -39.86 4.71 -20.34
N ARG A 542 -40.90 4.01 -19.86
CA ARG A 542 -41.73 4.46 -18.76
C ARG A 542 -41.50 3.58 -17.55
N VAL A 543 -41.08 4.21 -16.47
CA VAL A 543 -40.83 3.55 -15.18
C VAL A 543 -41.91 3.95 -14.20
N HIS A 544 -42.55 2.93 -13.63
CA HIS A 544 -43.46 3.10 -12.51
C HIS A 544 -42.81 2.52 -11.26
N TYR A 545 -42.84 3.29 -10.18
CA TYR A 545 -42.24 2.95 -8.91
C TYR A 545 -43.27 3.06 -7.79
N ALA A 546 -43.30 2.07 -6.90
CA ALA A 546 -44.09 2.13 -5.69
C ALA A 546 -43.51 1.29 -4.55
N TRP A 547 -43.46 1.88 -3.36
CA TRP A 547 -43.50 1.15 -2.10
C TRP A 547 -44.76 0.29 -1.96
N PHE A 548 -44.62 -0.84 -1.28
CA PHE A 548 -45.75 -1.62 -0.78
C PHE A 548 -45.46 -2.14 0.64
N PRO A 549 -46.51 -2.34 1.45
CA PRO A 549 -46.31 -2.78 2.83
C PRO A 549 -45.93 -4.27 2.90
N TRP A 550 -45.01 -4.59 3.80
CA TRP A 550 -44.63 -5.97 4.12
C TRP A 550 -44.41 -6.10 5.62
N LYS A 551 -44.96 -7.15 6.25
CA LYS A 551 -44.85 -7.43 7.70
C LYS A 551 -45.07 -6.24 8.65
N GLY A 552 -45.99 -5.33 8.30
CA GLY A 552 -46.35 -4.18 9.14
C GLY A 552 -45.52 -2.92 8.87
N GLU A 553 -44.50 -3.00 8.03
CA GLU A 553 -43.72 -1.85 7.58
C GLU A 553 -44.34 -1.24 6.33
N LYS A 554 -44.56 0.09 6.31
CA LYS A 554 -45.15 0.80 5.16
C LYS A 554 -44.24 0.78 3.92
N ARG A 555 -42.92 0.75 4.14
CA ARG A 555 -41.87 0.71 3.12
C ARG A 555 -41.14 -0.65 3.15
N GLY A 556 -41.88 -1.73 3.40
CA GLY A 556 -41.31 -3.06 3.56
C GLY A 556 -40.78 -3.68 2.26
N GLY A 557 -41.27 -3.23 1.10
CA GLY A 557 -40.71 -3.60 -0.20
C GLY A 557 -41.03 -2.56 -1.28
N GLN A 558 -40.32 -2.64 -2.40
CA GLN A 558 -40.57 -1.77 -3.55
C GLN A 558 -40.84 -2.60 -4.81
N ARG A 559 -41.71 -2.08 -5.68
CA ARG A 559 -42.01 -2.69 -6.98
C ARG A 559 -41.73 -1.71 -8.10
N LEU A 560 -41.16 -2.25 -9.17
CA LEU A 560 -40.96 -1.53 -10.42
C LEU A 560 -41.72 -2.19 -11.56
N LEU A 561 -42.27 -1.33 -12.41
CA LEU A 561 -42.77 -1.71 -13.73
C LEU A 561 -42.07 -0.86 -14.77
N ILE A 562 -41.34 -1.53 -15.66
CA ILE A 562 -40.52 -0.90 -16.69
C ILE A 562 -41.16 -1.25 -18.03
N MET A 563 -41.68 -0.23 -18.71
CA MET A 563 -42.31 -0.39 -20.02
C MET A 563 -41.42 0.21 -21.10
N ALA A 564 -41.18 -0.54 -22.17
CA ALA A 564 -40.51 -0.05 -23.37
C ALA A 564 -41.41 -0.12 -24.60
N TYR A 565 -41.39 0.92 -25.43
CA TYR A 565 -42.11 0.93 -26.70
C TYR A 565 -41.48 1.91 -27.69
N PRO A 566 -41.62 1.68 -29.01
CA PRO A 566 -41.09 2.60 -30.02
C PRO A 566 -41.71 4.00 -29.88
N GLY A 567 -40.87 5.03 -29.90
CA GLY A 567 -41.32 6.42 -29.85
C GLY A 567 -40.14 7.39 -29.87
N ARG A 568 -40.32 8.52 -30.55
CA ARG A 568 -39.31 9.57 -30.68
C ARG A 568 -39.40 10.58 -29.54
N GLY A 569 -38.30 11.31 -29.34
CA GLY A 569 -38.22 12.50 -28.51
C GLY A 569 -37.49 12.23 -27.20
N ASP A 570 -36.64 13.18 -26.82
CA ASP A 570 -35.74 13.09 -25.65
C ASP A 570 -36.37 13.75 -24.41
N GLU A 571 -37.64 14.15 -24.50
CA GLU A 571 -38.34 14.82 -23.41
C GLU A 571 -38.59 13.90 -22.22
N VAL A 572 -38.34 14.41 -21.02
CA VAL A 572 -38.70 13.76 -19.77
C VAL A 572 -40.13 14.16 -19.41
N VAL A 573 -41.01 13.18 -19.24
CA VAL A 573 -42.41 13.40 -18.89
C VAL A 573 -42.69 12.76 -17.52
N VAL A 574 -42.95 13.60 -16.52
CA VAL A 574 -43.34 13.17 -15.18
C VAL A 574 -44.87 13.04 -15.13
N HIS A 575 -45.37 11.82 -15.26
CA HIS A 575 -46.81 11.53 -15.21
C HIS A 575 -47.37 11.59 -13.79
N ARG A 576 -46.52 11.29 -12.79
CA ARG A 576 -46.85 11.42 -11.36
C ARG A 576 -45.58 11.71 -10.58
N LYS A 577 -45.51 12.84 -9.88
CA LYS A 577 -44.40 13.17 -8.97
C LYS A 577 -44.32 12.19 -7.81
N ARG A 578 -43.12 12.00 -7.26
CA ARG A 578 -42.86 11.16 -6.07
C ARG A 578 -43.83 11.54 -4.94
N THR A 579 -44.48 10.52 -4.40
CA THR A 579 -45.39 10.61 -3.25
C THR A 579 -44.97 9.60 -2.21
N ASP A 580 -45.06 9.96 -0.93
CA ASP A 580 -44.78 9.04 0.16
C ASP A 580 -45.94 8.04 0.37
N PRO A 581 -45.65 6.78 0.75
CA PRO A 581 -46.64 5.73 1.00
C PRO A 581 -47.45 5.89 2.29
#